data_AF-A0A1B6VHF7-F1
#
_entry.id   AF-A0A1B6VHF7-F1
#
_cell.length_a   1.000
_cell.length_b   1.000
_cell.length_c   1.000
_cell.angle_alpha   90.00
_cell.angle_beta   90.00
_cell.angle_gamma   90.00
#
_symmetry.space_group_name_H-M   'P 1'
#
loop_
_entity.id
_entity.type
_entity.pdbx_description
1 polymer ?
#
loop_
_entity_poly.entity_id
_entity_poly.type
_entity_poly.pdbx_seq_one_letter_code
_entity_poly.pdbx_strand_id
1 'polypeptide(L)'
;MNSERPSVSSPSIPPLRDNGGGRLITTEFEPSKITRARHHLEEAGLADLVEFREGDAPQMLASGLPESIDLVLLDGAKPFYPNILDLLENRLQAGALIVAANADHSPEYLARVRSPAAGYLSVPFAGDVELSRKAWLN
;
A
#
# COMPACT_ATOMS: atom_id res chain seq x y z
N MET A 1 49.66 -5.68 3.28
CA MET A 1 48.65 -6.62 2.73
C MET A 1 47.29 -6.04 3.11
N ASN A 2 46.77 -5.17 2.24
CA ASN A 2 45.51 -4.45 2.49
C ASN A 2 44.36 -5.34 2.05
N SER A 3 43.52 -5.74 3.00
CA SER A 3 42.24 -6.42 2.73
C SER A 3 41.16 -5.36 2.52
N GLU A 4 40.82 -5.07 1.26
CA GLU A 4 39.60 -4.36 0.94
C GLU A 4 38.40 -5.28 1.19
N ARG A 5 37.47 -4.83 2.04
CA ARG A 5 36.17 -5.48 2.21
C ARG A 5 35.26 -5.04 1.06
N PRO A 6 34.47 -5.94 0.44
CA PRO A 6 33.52 -5.55 -0.58
C PRO A 6 32.45 -4.63 0.02
N SER A 7 32.18 -3.53 -0.69
CA SER A 7 31.06 -2.62 -0.39
C SER A 7 29.75 -3.37 -0.61
N VAL A 8 28.94 -3.48 0.45
CA VAL A 8 27.56 -3.96 0.33
C VAL A 8 26.76 -2.87 -0.38
N SER A 9 26.35 -3.13 -1.61
CA SER A 9 25.35 -2.33 -2.31
C SER A 9 24.03 -2.39 -1.54
N SER A 10 23.44 -1.23 -1.26
CA SER A 10 22.16 -1.04 -0.59
C SER A 10 21.07 -1.97 -1.13
N PRO A 11 20.12 -2.45 -0.31
CA PRO A 11 18.99 -3.24 -0.79
C PRO A 11 18.15 -2.38 -1.73
N SER A 12 18.20 -2.72 -3.01
CA SER A 12 17.30 -2.21 -4.04
C SER A 12 15.91 -2.72 -3.68
N ILE A 13 15.02 -1.83 -3.25
CA ILE A 13 13.59 -2.13 -3.23
C ILE A 13 13.20 -2.36 -4.70
N PRO A 14 12.63 -3.51 -5.09
CA PRO A 14 12.40 -3.80 -6.50
C PRO A 14 11.54 -2.70 -7.15
N PRO A 15 12.00 -2.06 -8.24
CA PRO A 15 11.30 -0.94 -8.83
C PRO A 15 10.02 -1.42 -9.55
N LEU A 16 8.94 -0.65 -9.42
CA LEU A 16 7.64 -0.86 -10.10
C LEU A 16 7.75 -1.25 -11.59
N ARG A 17 8.80 -0.80 -12.27
CA ARG A 17 9.07 -1.12 -13.69
C ARG A 17 9.41 -2.58 -13.94
N ASP A 18 10.21 -3.19 -13.08
CA ASP A 18 10.71 -4.55 -13.30
C ASP A 18 9.62 -5.60 -13.10
N ASN A 19 8.53 -5.23 -12.40
CA ASN A 19 7.33 -6.06 -12.22
C ASN A 19 6.32 -5.96 -13.39
N GLY A 20 6.76 -5.47 -14.56
CA GLY A 20 5.90 -5.27 -15.73
C GLY A 20 5.25 -3.88 -15.80
N GLY A 21 5.68 -2.96 -14.94
CA GLY A 21 5.12 -1.62 -14.83
C GLY A 21 3.91 -1.56 -13.88
N GLY A 22 3.11 -0.51 -14.04
CA GLY A 22 1.95 -0.24 -13.20
C GLY A 22 1.90 1.23 -12.77
N ARG A 23 0.87 1.58 -12.00
CA ARG A 23 0.67 2.92 -11.48
C ARG A 23 0.48 2.85 -9.98
N LEU A 24 1.20 3.69 -9.25
CA LEU A 24 0.99 3.92 -7.83
C LEU A 24 0.19 5.21 -7.64
N ILE A 25 -0.90 5.13 -6.89
CA ILE A 25 -1.57 6.31 -6.33
C ILE A 25 -1.26 6.30 -4.83
N THR A 26 -0.66 7.38 -4.33
CA THR A 26 -0.34 7.51 -2.91
C THR A 26 -0.91 8.80 -2.36
N THR A 27 -1.44 8.74 -1.14
CA THR A 27 -1.92 9.90 -0.38
C THR A 27 -0.93 10.23 0.72
N GLU A 28 -0.64 11.50 0.93
CA GLU A 28 0.18 11.95 2.06
C GLU A 28 -0.32 13.32 2.51
N PHE A 29 -0.42 13.51 3.82
CA PHE A 29 -0.91 14.75 4.41
C PHE A 29 0.22 15.79 4.54
N GLU A 30 1.43 15.33 4.83
CA GLU A 30 2.59 16.19 5.09
C GLU A 30 3.31 16.58 3.79
N PRO A 31 3.26 17.87 3.35
CA PRO A 31 3.81 18.27 2.05
C PRO A 31 5.32 18.03 1.96
N SER A 32 6.04 18.18 3.07
CA SER A 32 7.49 17.94 3.13
C SER A 32 7.87 16.48 2.83
N LYS A 33 7.02 15.51 3.20
CA LYS A 33 7.23 14.10 2.87
C LYS A 33 6.98 13.85 1.39
N ILE A 34 5.99 14.51 0.79
CA ILE A 34 5.74 14.43 -0.66
C ILE A 34 6.96 14.95 -1.42
N THR A 35 7.48 16.13 -1.06
CA THR A 35 8.68 16.68 -1.70
C THR A 35 9.86 15.70 -1.64
N ARG A 36 10.12 15.12 -0.46
CA ARG A 36 11.22 14.16 -0.29
C ARG A 36 10.99 12.85 -1.06
N ALA A 37 9.76 12.31 -1.03
CA ALA A 37 9.41 11.10 -1.75
C ALA A 37 9.52 11.30 -3.27
N ARG A 38 9.07 12.44 -3.79
CA ARG A 38 9.23 12.80 -5.21
C ARG A 38 10.70 12.85 -5.61
N HIS A 39 11.54 13.52 -4.84
CA HIS A 39 12.98 13.57 -5.11
C HIS A 39 13.59 12.16 -5.22
N HIS A 40 13.33 11.29 -4.24
CA HIS A 40 13.86 9.92 -4.28
C HIS A 40 13.33 9.11 -5.48
N LEU A 41 12.07 9.32 -5.88
CA LEU A 41 11.49 8.65 -7.04
C LEU A 41 12.04 9.20 -8.37
N GLU A 42 12.38 10.49 -8.42
CA GLU A 42 13.07 11.10 -9.56
C GLU A 42 14.49 10.53 -9.72
N GLU A 43 15.25 10.46 -8.62
CA GLU A 43 16.57 9.81 -8.59
C GLU A 43 16.50 8.33 -9.01
N ALA A 44 15.39 7.65 -8.69
CA ALA A 44 15.16 6.26 -9.07
C ALA A 44 14.58 6.09 -10.50
N GLY A 45 14.22 7.16 -11.22
CA GLY A 45 13.59 7.07 -12.54
C GLY A 45 12.18 6.46 -12.53
N LEU A 46 11.45 6.62 -11.42
CA LEU A 46 10.11 6.04 -11.18
C LEU A 46 9.02 7.10 -11.00
N ALA A 47 9.37 8.38 -10.95
CA ALA A 47 8.43 9.46 -10.64
C ALA A 47 7.20 9.51 -11.58
N ASP A 48 7.35 9.10 -12.83
CA ASP A 48 6.27 9.06 -13.82
C ASP A 48 5.23 7.95 -13.58
N LEU A 49 5.55 6.96 -12.73
CA LEU A 49 4.64 5.90 -12.34
C LEU A 49 3.79 6.24 -11.11
N VAL A 50 4.08 7.36 -10.45
CA VAL A 50 3.49 7.71 -9.15
C VAL A 50 2.65 8.98 -9.24
N GLU A 51 1.38 8.85 -8.92
CA GLU A 51 0.49 9.97 -8.62
C GLU A 51 0.49 10.22 -7.12
N PHE A 52 0.90 11.42 -6.70
CA PHE A 52 0.73 11.87 -5.32
C PHE A 52 -0.55 12.70 -5.20
N ARG A 53 -1.32 12.41 -4.15
CA ARG A 53 -2.46 13.22 -3.70
C ARG A 53 -2.16 13.79 -2.33
N GLU A 54 -1.98 15.10 -2.27
CA GLU A 54 -1.70 15.80 -1.02
C GLU A 54 -3.01 16.06 -0.27
N GLY A 55 -3.09 15.59 0.97
CA GLY A 55 -4.24 15.83 1.85
C GLY A 55 -4.71 14.59 2.61
N ASP A 56 -5.91 14.69 3.18
CA ASP A 56 -6.54 13.63 3.96
C ASP A 56 -6.90 12.42 3.08
N ALA A 57 -6.46 11.22 3.49
CA ALA A 57 -6.53 10.03 2.67
C ALA A 57 -7.99 9.65 2.27
N PRO A 58 -8.95 9.52 3.20
CA PRO A 58 -10.36 9.32 2.84
C PRO A 58 -10.90 10.33 1.81
N GLN A 59 -10.58 11.61 1.95
CA GLN A 59 -11.01 12.63 0.99
C GLN A 59 -10.37 12.44 -0.39
N MET A 60 -9.07 12.17 -0.41
CA MET A 60 -8.31 12.00 -1.65
C MET A 60 -8.63 10.70 -2.39
N LEU A 61 -9.09 9.66 -1.68
CA LEU A 61 -9.47 8.37 -2.24
C LEU A 61 -10.96 8.29 -2.61
N ALA A 62 -11.78 9.27 -2.24
CA ALA A 62 -13.21 9.27 -2.54
C ALA A 62 -13.54 9.37 -4.05
N SER A 63 -12.59 9.80 -4.88
CA SER A 63 -12.81 9.95 -6.33
C SER A 63 -11.53 9.73 -7.15
N GLY A 64 -11.66 9.64 -8.47
CA GLY A 64 -10.52 9.56 -9.40
C GLY A 64 -9.68 8.28 -9.26
N LEU A 65 -10.19 7.23 -8.62
CA LEU A 65 -9.53 5.93 -8.55
C LEU A 65 -9.75 5.12 -9.84
N PRO A 66 -8.80 4.24 -10.20
CA PRO A 66 -8.98 3.31 -11.31
C PRO A 66 -10.15 2.36 -11.06
N GLU A 67 -10.63 1.70 -12.12
CA GLU A 67 -11.69 0.69 -12.01
C GLU A 67 -11.23 -0.55 -11.24
N SER A 68 -9.96 -0.91 -11.36
CA SER A 68 -9.35 -2.06 -10.70
C SER A 68 -8.16 -1.67 -9.84
N ILE A 69 -8.03 -2.35 -8.69
CA ILE A 69 -6.90 -2.25 -7.77
C ILE A 69 -6.43 -3.66 -7.44
N ASP A 70 -5.14 -3.91 -7.66
CA ASP A 70 -4.50 -5.21 -7.44
C ASP A 70 -3.78 -5.30 -6.08
N LEU A 71 -3.36 -4.14 -5.54
CA LEU A 71 -2.63 -4.04 -4.29
C LEU A 71 -3.00 -2.75 -3.55
N VAL A 72 -3.23 -2.88 -2.24
CA VAL A 72 -3.38 -1.76 -1.31
C VAL A 72 -2.35 -1.90 -0.19
N LEU A 73 -1.58 -0.85 0.05
CA LEU A 73 -0.75 -0.71 1.24
C LEU A 73 -1.43 0.28 2.19
N LEU A 74 -1.89 -0.21 3.34
CA LEU A 74 -2.38 0.61 4.43
C LEU A 74 -1.24 0.83 5.43
N ASP A 75 -0.62 2.01 5.36
CA ASP A 75 0.39 2.46 6.31
C ASP A 75 0.22 3.95 6.66
N GLY A 76 -0.99 4.29 7.09
CA GLY A 76 -1.37 5.65 7.48
C GLY A 76 -1.96 5.69 8.89
N ALA A 77 -2.84 6.67 9.13
CA ALA A 77 -3.59 6.74 10.38
C ALA A 77 -4.56 5.55 10.50
N LYS A 78 -4.27 4.66 11.45
CA LYS A 78 -4.96 3.37 11.67
C LYS A 78 -6.48 3.48 11.89
N PRO A 79 -7.02 4.54 12.53
CA PRO A 79 -8.47 4.74 12.63
C PRO A 79 -9.20 4.89 11.29
N PHE A 80 -8.51 5.24 10.21
CA PHE A 80 -9.13 5.38 8.89
C PHE A 80 -9.16 4.10 8.07
N TYR A 81 -8.51 3.01 8.50
CA TYR A 81 -8.45 1.77 7.71
C TYR A 81 -9.83 1.21 7.34
N PRO A 82 -10.85 1.20 8.23
CA PRO A 82 -12.19 0.76 7.85
C PRO A 82 -12.81 1.63 6.73
N ASN A 83 -12.73 2.95 6.88
CA ASN A 83 -13.26 3.90 5.90
C ASN A 83 -12.53 3.78 4.55
N ILE A 84 -11.19 3.69 4.58
CA ILE A 84 -10.40 3.47 3.36
C ILE A 84 -10.82 2.14 2.71
N LEU A 85 -11.02 1.07 3.48
CA LEU A 85 -11.49 -0.19 2.92
C LEU A 85 -12.86 -0.03 2.25
N ASP A 86 -13.81 0.68 2.86
CA ASP A 86 -15.13 0.96 2.24
C ASP A 86 -15.02 1.67 0.88
N LEU A 87 -14.10 2.63 0.77
CA LEU A 87 -13.88 3.37 -0.48
C LEU A 87 -13.27 2.50 -1.59
N LEU A 88 -12.39 1.56 -1.21
CA LEU A 88 -11.59 0.78 -2.16
C LEU A 88 -12.23 -0.56 -2.51
N GLU A 89 -13.04 -1.14 -1.62
CA GLU A 89 -13.45 -2.56 -1.68
C GLU A 89 -14.10 -2.96 -3.00
N ASN A 90 -14.95 -2.11 -3.57
CA ASN A 90 -15.63 -2.40 -4.85
C ASN A 90 -14.70 -2.38 -6.08
N ARG A 91 -13.47 -1.89 -5.91
CA ARG A 91 -12.44 -1.82 -6.96
C ARG A 91 -11.36 -2.90 -6.79
N LEU A 92 -11.34 -3.59 -5.66
CA LEU A 92 -10.41 -4.69 -5.42
C LEU A 92 -10.76 -5.87 -6.34
N GLN A 93 -9.82 -6.22 -7.22
CA GLN A 93 -9.97 -7.39 -8.07
C GLN A 93 -9.94 -8.67 -7.23
N ALA A 94 -10.53 -9.73 -7.76
CA ALA A 94 -10.38 -11.03 -7.13
C ALA A 94 -8.90 -11.43 -7.12
N GLY A 95 -8.39 -11.78 -5.94
CA GLY A 95 -6.98 -12.03 -5.71
C GLY A 95 -6.14 -10.80 -5.33
N ALA A 96 -6.72 -9.58 -5.34
CA ALA A 96 -6.04 -8.38 -4.89
C ALA A 96 -5.55 -8.51 -3.44
N LEU A 97 -4.40 -7.90 -3.14
CA LEU A 97 -3.77 -7.95 -1.83
C LEU A 97 -3.97 -6.64 -1.07
N ILE A 98 -4.17 -6.76 0.24
CA ILE A 98 -4.11 -5.65 1.19
C ILE A 98 -3.03 -5.99 2.20
N VAL A 99 -2.04 -5.10 2.32
CA VAL A 99 -0.99 -5.18 3.33
C VAL A 99 -1.23 -4.03 4.30
N ALA A 100 -1.57 -4.35 5.55
CA ALA A 100 -1.91 -3.36 6.56
C ALA A 100 -0.88 -3.38 7.69
N ALA A 101 -0.07 -2.33 7.81
CA ALA A 101 0.93 -2.18 8.86
C ALA A 101 0.31 -1.70 10.18
N ASN A 102 0.80 -2.22 11.31
CA ASN A 102 0.26 -1.98 12.66
C ASN A 102 -1.27 -2.19 12.71
N ALA A 103 -1.74 -3.28 12.12
CA ALA A 103 -3.17 -3.54 11.95
C ALA A 103 -3.89 -3.82 13.27
N ASP A 104 -3.16 -4.25 14.30
CA ASP A 104 -3.64 -4.41 15.67
C ASP A 104 -4.18 -3.11 16.29
N HIS A 105 -3.72 -1.95 15.81
CA HIS A 105 -4.26 -0.63 16.17
C HIS A 105 -5.57 -0.27 15.45
N SER A 106 -6.10 -1.15 14.61
CA SER A 106 -7.38 -0.97 13.89
C SER A 106 -8.28 -2.21 14.05
N PRO A 107 -8.86 -2.43 15.24
CA PRO A 107 -9.60 -3.65 15.54
C PRO A 107 -10.85 -3.83 14.66
N GLU A 108 -11.51 -2.74 14.26
CA GLU A 108 -12.66 -2.79 13.36
C GLU A 108 -12.27 -3.27 11.95
N TYR A 109 -11.14 -2.80 11.43
CA TYR A 109 -10.58 -3.27 10.18
C TYR A 109 -10.24 -4.76 10.25
N LEU A 110 -9.54 -5.20 11.31
CA LEU A 110 -9.20 -6.61 11.51
C LEU A 110 -10.44 -7.50 11.62
N ALA A 111 -11.46 -7.07 12.36
CA ALA A 111 -12.71 -7.81 12.49
C ALA A 111 -13.39 -8.03 11.12
N ARG A 112 -13.31 -7.04 10.23
CA ARG A 112 -13.84 -7.12 8.87
C ARG A 112 -13.05 -8.09 8.01
N VAL A 113 -11.73 -7.90 7.86
CA VAL A 113 -10.93 -8.74 6.94
C VAL A 113 -10.75 -10.18 7.43
N ARG A 114 -10.91 -10.44 8.74
CA ARG A 114 -10.90 -11.80 9.30
C ARG A 114 -12.28 -12.46 9.35
N SER A 115 -13.35 -11.72 9.03
CA SER A 115 -14.69 -12.29 9.00
C SER A 115 -14.83 -13.27 7.82
N PRO A 116 -15.25 -14.52 8.04
CA PRO A 116 -15.47 -15.50 6.97
C PRO A 116 -16.49 -15.02 5.92
N ALA A 117 -17.39 -14.11 6.28
CA ALA A 117 -18.42 -13.58 5.40
C ALA A 117 -17.95 -12.36 4.58
N ALA A 118 -16.80 -11.76 4.87
CA ALA A 118 -16.34 -10.53 4.21
C ALA A 118 -15.62 -10.78 2.86
N GLY A 119 -15.42 -12.05 2.49
CA GLY A 119 -14.78 -12.41 1.22
C GLY A 119 -13.28 -12.10 1.20
N TYR A 120 -12.60 -12.29 2.32
CA TYR A 120 -11.15 -12.17 2.43
C TYR A 120 -10.55 -13.46 3.02
N LEU A 121 -9.37 -13.81 2.53
CA LEU A 121 -8.45 -14.69 3.25
C LEU A 121 -7.40 -13.81 3.92
N SER A 122 -7.35 -13.83 5.25
CA SER A 122 -6.51 -12.89 6.01
C SER A 122 -5.67 -13.63 7.05
N VAL A 123 -4.39 -13.25 7.13
CA VAL A 123 -3.42 -13.83 8.08
C VAL A 123 -2.54 -12.74 8.68
N PRO A 124 -2.21 -12.83 9.97
CA PRO A 124 -1.16 -12.00 10.55
C PRO A 124 0.20 -12.40 9.95
N PHE A 125 1.02 -11.40 9.67
CA PHE A 125 2.35 -11.53 9.09
C PHE A 125 3.33 -10.60 9.81
N ALA A 126 4.59 -11.02 9.97
CA ALA A 126 5.67 -10.19 10.55
C ALA A 126 5.34 -9.49 11.89
N GLY A 127 4.42 -10.02 12.69
CA GLY A 127 4.04 -9.49 14.00
C GLY A 127 2.83 -8.56 13.95
N ASP A 128 3.00 -7.36 13.40
CA ASP A 128 2.01 -6.28 13.44
C ASP A 128 1.38 -5.97 12.06
N VAL A 129 1.71 -6.75 11.03
CA VAL A 129 1.13 -6.61 9.69
C VAL A 129 0.00 -7.61 9.50
N GLU A 130 -1.12 -7.17 8.92
CA GLU A 130 -2.14 -8.08 8.39
C GLU A 130 -1.99 -8.18 6.88
N LEU A 131 -1.89 -9.41 6.37
CA LEU A 131 -1.95 -9.69 4.93
C LEU A 131 -3.32 -10.26 4.60
N SER A 132 -4.08 -9.54 3.79
CA SER A 132 -5.40 -9.97 3.32
C SER A 132 -5.42 -10.12 1.81
N ARG A 133 -6.12 -11.13 1.32
CA ARG A 133 -6.37 -11.36 -0.10
C ARG A 133 -7.87 -11.36 -0.36
N LYS A 134 -8.34 -10.56 -1.32
CA LYS A 134 -9.74 -10.57 -1.76
C LYS A 134 -10.06 -11.92 -2.40
N ALA A 135 -11.02 -12.63 -1.85
CA ALA A 135 -11.51 -13.88 -2.43
C ALA A 135 -12.41 -13.58 -3.63
N TRP A 136 -12.54 -14.56 -4.53
CA TRP A 136 -13.62 -14.56 -5.51
C TRP A 136 -14.94 -14.68 -4.75
N LEU A 137 -15.93 -13.86 -5.12
CA LEU A 137 -17.31 -14.13 -4.71
C LEU A 137 -17.76 -15.38 -5.47
N ASN A 138 -18.19 -16.40 -4.72
CA ASN A 138 -18.79 -17.61 -5.29
C ASN A 138 -20.13 -17.30 -5.97
#